data_AF-B3MVF0-F1
#
_entry.id   AF-B3MVF0-F1
#
_cell.length_a   1.000
_cell.length_b   1.000
_cell.length_c   1.000
_cell.angle_alpha   90.00
_cell.angle_beta   90.00
_cell.angle_gamma   90.00
#
_symmetry.space_group_name_H-M   'P 1'
#
loop_
_entity.id
_entity.type
_entity.pdbx_description
1 polymer ?
#
loop_
_entity_poly.entity_id
_entity_poly.type
_entity_poly.pdbx_seq_one_letter_code
_entity_poly.pdbx_strand_id
1 'polypeptide(L)' 'MKCLTLVLVLLAMLASLFVTSSEASYCPCDLSQKGEICGSNGVTYKNRCEFDCTQREYRKLGRTLNFKSSGSCPKA' A
#
# COMPACT_ATOMS: atom_id res chain seq x y z
N MET A 1 25.58 -4.92 39.05
CA MET A 1 25.82 -5.76 37.87
C MET A 1 24.54 -6.44 37.35
N LYS A 2 23.81 -7.21 38.17
CA LYS A 2 22.61 -7.99 37.76
C LYS A 2 21.38 -7.14 37.36
N CYS A 3 21.17 -5.99 37.99
CA CYS A 3 20.09 -5.07 37.60
C CYS A 3 20.35 -4.40 36.25
N LEU A 4 21.62 -4.07 35.95
CA LEU A 4 21.98 -3.45 34.68
C LEU A 4 21.71 -4.42 33.52
N THR A 5 22.04 -5.69 33.69
CA THR A 5 21.73 -6.73 32.70
C THR A 5 20.23 -6.95 32.52
N LEU A 6 19.42 -6.86 33.59
CA LEU A 6 17.96 -6.96 33.50
C LEU A 6 17.33 -5.79 32.73
N VAL A 7 17.80 -4.57 32.96
CA VAL A 7 17.32 -3.37 32.26
C VAL A 7 17.65 -3.43 30.77
N LEU A 8 18.85 -3.89 30.41
CA LEU A 8 19.26 -4.03 29.01
C LEU A 8 18.43 -5.10 28.27
N VAL A 9 18.11 -6.22 28.92
CA VAL A 9 17.25 -7.27 28.34
C VAL A 9 15.83 -6.75 28.11
N LEU A 10 15.27 -6.00 29.07
CA LEU A 10 13.93 -5.39 28.94
C LEU A 10 13.86 -4.40 27.77
N LEU A 11 14.88 -3.56 27.59
CA LEU A 11 14.96 -2.60 26.47
C LEU A 11 15.03 -3.31 25.10
N ALA A 12 15.77 -4.42 24.99
CA ALA A 12 15.84 -5.20 23.77
C ALA A 12 14.52 -5.92 23.42
N MET A 13 13.81 -6.43 24.43
CA MET A 13 12.47 -7.04 24.25
C MET A 13 11.45 -6.00 23.78
N LEU A 14 11.50 -4.78 24.33
CA LEU A 14 10.69 -3.67 23.85
C LEU A 14 11.02 -3.31 22.40
N ALA A 15 12.31 -3.27 22.04
CA ALA A 15 12.78 -2.99 20.69
C ALA A 15 12.21 -3.94 19.62
N SER A 16 11.98 -5.19 20.01
CA SER A 16 11.46 -6.26 19.14
C SER A 16 9.99 -6.04 18.74
N LEU A 17 9.22 -5.32 19.56
CA LEU A 17 7.82 -4.97 19.25
C LEU A 17 7.70 -3.89 18.16
N PHE A 18 8.79 -3.19 17.83
CA PHE A 18 8.79 -2.12 16.83
C PHE A 18 9.23 -2.59 15.44
N VAL A 19 9.46 -3.89 15.25
CA VAL A 19 9.73 -4.45 13.92
C VAL A 19 8.41 -4.52 13.16
N THR A 20 7.91 -3.36 12.73
CA THR A 20 6.83 -3.28 11.77
C THR A 20 7.43 -3.72 10.44
N SER A 21 7.09 -4.93 9.98
CA SER A 21 7.44 -5.31 8.61
C SER A 21 6.76 -4.31 7.68
N SER A 22 7.55 -3.59 6.89
CA SER A 22 7.03 -2.87 5.74
C SER A 22 6.63 -3.92 4.70
N GLU A 23 5.40 -4.41 4.81
CA GLU A 23 4.79 -5.33 3.85
C GLU A 23 4.64 -4.60 2.50
N ALA A 24 5.72 -4.52 1.73
CA ALA A 24 5.65 -4.06 0.35
C ALA A 24 4.72 -5.00 -0.41
N SER A 25 3.56 -4.47 -0.80
CA SER A 25 2.55 -5.24 -1.50
C SER A 25 3.02 -5.61 -2.90
N TYR A 26 3.40 -6.87 -3.08
CA TYR A 26 3.77 -7.38 -4.39
C TYR A 26 2.55 -7.45 -5.31
N CYS A 27 2.61 -6.72 -6.43
CA CYS A 27 1.46 -6.50 -7.30
C CYS A 27 1.91 -6.44 -8.77
N PRO A 28 2.25 -7.60 -9.39
CA PRO A 28 2.75 -7.63 -10.75
C PRO A 28 1.61 -7.37 -11.75
N CYS A 29 1.80 -6.36 -12.60
CA CYS A 29 0.89 -6.01 -13.68
C CYS A 29 1.65 -5.87 -14.99
N ASP A 30 1.11 -6.44 -16.06
CA ASP A 30 1.59 -6.16 -17.41
C ASP A 30 1.13 -4.76 -17.83
N LEU A 31 2.07 -3.82 -17.93
CA LEU A 31 1.79 -2.43 -18.31
C LEU A 31 1.62 -2.26 -19.83
N SER A 32 1.85 -3.30 -20.62
CA SER A 32 1.56 -3.30 -22.06
C SER A 32 0.07 -3.47 -22.35
N GLN A 33 -0.72 -3.97 -21.38
CA GLN A 33 -2.17 -4.06 -21.51
C GLN A 33 -2.80 -2.67 -21.52
N LYS A 34 -3.65 -2.44 -22.52
CA LYS A 34 -4.44 -1.21 -22.67
C LYS A 34 -5.78 -1.37 -21.98
N GLY A 35 -6.32 -0.25 -21.51
CA GLY A 35 -7.66 -0.20 -20.92
C GLY A 35 -7.67 0.75 -19.74
N GLU A 36 -7.40 2.03 -20.02
CA GLU A 36 -7.28 3.05 -18.99
C GLU A 36 -8.53 3.11 -18.10
N ILE A 37 -8.33 3.45 -16.83
CA ILE A 37 -9.40 3.58 -15.84
C ILE A 37 -9.21 4.88 -15.07
N CYS A 38 -10.29 5.64 -14.91
CA CYS A 38 -10.30 6.77 -14.00
C CYS A 38 -10.74 6.30 -12.61
N GLY A 39 -9.90 6.54 -11.61
CA GLY A 39 -10.26 6.31 -10.21
C GLY A 39 -11.07 7.46 -9.60
N SER A 40 -11.75 7.18 -8.48
CA SER A 40 -12.50 8.19 -7.71
C SER A 40 -11.60 9.28 -7.13
N ASN A 41 -10.28 9.02 -7.06
CA ASN A 41 -9.25 9.97 -6.68
C ASN A 41 -8.79 10.89 -7.83
N GLY A 42 -9.37 10.75 -9.03
CA GLY A 42 -8.99 11.54 -10.20
C GLY A 42 -7.69 11.09 -10.88
N VAL A 43 -7.13 9.94 -10.49
CA VAL A 43 -5.93 9.36 -11.12
C VAL A 43 -6.35 8.42 -12.25
N THR A 44 -5.68 8.56 -13.40
CA THR A 44 -5.77 7.59 -14.50
C THR A 44 -4.82 6.43 -14.25
N TYR A 45 -5.34 5.21 -14.29
CA TYR A 45 -4.58 3.96 -14.26
C TYR A 45 -4.47 3.41 -15.68
N LYS A 46 -3.30 2.90 -16.08
CA LYS A 46 -3.04 2.40 -17.45
C LYS A 46 -3.94 1.24 -17.82
N ASN A 47 -4.25 0.40 -16.84
CA ASN A 47 -5.13 -0.74 -16.99
C ASN A 47 -5.82 -1.13 -15.67
N ARG A 48 -6.70 -2.12 -15.78
CA ARG A 48 -7.44 -2.66 -14.64
C ARG A 48 -6.56 -3.27 -13.56
N CYS A 49 -5.48 -3.94 -13.93
CA CYS A 49 -4.57 -4.55 -12.97
C CYS A 49 -3.95 -3.47 -12.06
N GLU A 50 -3.45 -2.39 -12.65
CA GLU A 50 -2.85 -1.28 -11.89
C GLU A 50 -3.86 -0.61 -10.94
N PHE A 51 -5.11 -0.41 -11.40
CA PHE A 51 -6.20 0.09 -10.58
C PHE A 51 -6.50 -0.84 -9.39
N ASP A 52 -6.67 -2.14 -9.64
CA ASP A 52 -7.01 -3.12 -8.61
C ASP A 52 -5.87 -3.28 -7.58
N CYS A 53 -4.62 -3.22 -8.03
CA CYS A 53 -3.45 -3.23 -7.15
C CYS A 53 -3.43 -2.01 -6.22
N THR A 54 -3.66 -0.82 -6.78
CA THR A 54 -3.74 0.39 -5.97
C THR A 54 -4.94 0.34 -5.02
N GLN A 55 -6.07 -0.23 -5.44
CA GLN A 55 -7.25 -0.40 -4.60
C GLN A 55 -6.97 -1.30 -3.39
N ARG A 56 -6.17 -2.37 -3.54
CA ARG A 56 -5.75 -3.23 -2.41
C ARG A 56 -4.93 -2.44 -1.38
N GLU A 57 -4.03 -1.56 -1.83
CA GLU A 57 -3.25 -0.72 -0.92
C GLU A 57 -4.12 0.31 -0.19
N TYR A 58 -5.11 0.88 -0.88
CA TYR A 58 -6.09 1.76 -0.22
C TYR A 58 -6.83 0.99 0.89
N ARG A 59 -7.26 -0.25 0.62
CA ARG A 59 -7.96 -1.07 1.63
C ARG A 59 -7.10 -1.37 2.86
N LYS A 60 -5.81 -1.66 2.68
CA LYS A 60 -4.86 -1.86 3.81
C LYS A 60 -4.75 -0.61 4.69
N LEU A 61 -4.88 0.57 4.10
CA LEU A 61 -4.86 1.86 4.80
C LEU A 61 -6.24 2.29 5.33
N GLY A 62 -7.27 1.44 5.24
CA GLY A 62 -8.65 1.80 5.63
C GLY A 62 -9.29 2.86 4.73
N ARG A 63 -8.78 3.04 3.51
CA ARG A 63 -9.27 3.98 2.49
C ARG A 63 -10.03 3.23 1.41
N THR A 64 -10.86 3.97 0.67
CA THR A 64 -11.61 3.42 -0.48
C THR A 64 -11.19 4.12 -1.76
N LEU A 65 -10.82 3.34 -2.77
CA LEU A 65 -10.63 3.77 -4.14
C LEU A 65 -11.70 3.11 -5.00
N ASN A 66 -12.62 3.91 -5.57
CA ASN A 66 -13.69 3.40 -6.42
C ASN A 66 -13.37 3.64 -7.89
N PHE A 67 -13.95 2.81 -8.75
CA PHE A 67 -13.96 3.05 -10.19
C PHE A 67 -14.84 4.28 -10.47
N LYS A 68 -14.31 5.27 -11.18
CA LYS A 68 -15.06 6.46 -11.58
C LYS A 68 -15.61 6.33 -13.00
N SER A 69 -14.75 5.97 -13.96
CA SER A 69 -15.14 5.74 -15.35
C SER A 69 -14.09 4.92 -16.10
N SER A 70 -14.50 4.34 -17.23
CA SER A 70 -13.57 3.77 -18.21
C SER A 70 -12.86 4.88 -18.97
N GLY A 71 -11.59 4.68 -19.32
CA GLY A 71 -10.74 5.68 -19.96
C GLY A 71 -10.03 6.60 -18.96
N SER A 72 -9.21 7.51 -19.49
CA SER A 72 -8.55 8.56 -18.72
C SER A 72 -9.50 9.46 -17.93
N CYS A 73 -9.04 9.95 -16.78
CA CYS A 73 -9.74 11.03 -16.07
C CYS A 73 -9.75 12.33 -16.89
N PRO A 74 -10.82 13.15 -16.77
CA PRO A 74 -10.86 14.48 -17.39
C PRO A 74 -9.69 15.34 -16.88
N LYS A 75 -9.04 16.07 -17.80
CA LYS A 75 -8.11 17.12 -17.42
C LYS A 75 -8.92 18.31 -16.88
N ALA A 76 -8.50 18.83 -15.74
CA ALA A 76 -9.07 20.05 -15.15
C ALA A 76 -8.74 21.28 -16.00
#